data_AF-T1B0L7-F1
#
_entry.id   AF-T1B0L7-F1
#
_cell.length_a   1.000
_cell.length_b   1.000
_cell.length_c   1.000
_cell.angle_alpha   90.00
_cell.angle_beta   90.00
_cell.angle_gamma   90.00
#
_symmetry.space_group_name_H-M   'P 1'
#
loop_
_entity.id
_entity.type
_entity.pdbx_description
1 polymer ?
#
loop_
_entity_poly.entity_id
_entity_poly.type
_entity_poly.pdbx_seq_one_letter_code
_entity_poly.pdbx_strand_id
1 'polypeptide(L)'
;MAEFGRTDVTVSPLGVLFAGQPSEQVVWMSHRDVVTDAPPGFRSTASSPAARVTAFESLDAPLFGVQWHPEVAHTAYGQELLERFLYDGAGIEPSWTPASIIEESVASIRAQVGRHHVICGLSGGVDSAVAAALVHEAVGDQLTC
;
A
#
# COMPACT_ATOMS: atom_id res chain seq x y z
N MET A 1 0.62 4.63 28.40
CA MET A 1 1.86 3.81 28.42
C MET A 1 2.29 3.62 26.99
N ALA A 2 3.60 3.56 26.72
CA ALA A 2 4.11 3.26 25.39
C ALA A 2 3.83 1.79 25.03
N GLU A 3 3.48 1.51 23.78
CA GLU A 3 3.27 0.15 23.26
C GLU A 3 4.18 -0.10 22.06
N PHE A 4 4.94 -1.18 22.11
CA PHE A 4 5.83 -1.62 21.05
C PHE A 4 5.70 -3.12 20.85
N GLY A 5 5.52 -3.52 19.59
CA GLY A 5 5.43 -4.92 19.20
C GLY A 5 4.00 -5.45 19.16
N ARG A 6 3.89 -6.76 19.36
CA ARG A 6 2.63 -7.49 19.23
C ARG A 6 1.63 -7.06 20.32
N THR A 7 0.49 -6.52 19.89
CA THR A 7 -0.59 -6.05 20.77
C THR A 7 -1.94 -6.51 20.24
N ASP A 8 -2.82 -6.97 21.14
CA ASP A 8 -4.22 -7.23 20.82
C ASP A 8 -5.01 -5.91 20.78
N VAL A 9 -5.82 -5.73 19.74
CA VAL A 9 -6.69 -4.57 19.56
C VAL A 9 -8.11 -5.01 19.23
N THR A 10 -9.06 -4.21 19.70
CA THR A 10 -10.45 -4.28 19.27
C THR A 10 -10.70 -3.17 18.25
N VAL A 11 -11.00 -3.54 17.01
CA VAL A 11 -11.41 -2.63 15.94
C VAL A 11 -12.92 -2.59 15.79
N SER A 12 -13.42 -1.43 15.37
CA SER A 12 -14.83 -1.21 15.06
C SER A 12 -15.07 -1.50 13.58
N PRO A 13 -16.05 -2.34 13.21
CA PRO A 13 -16.45 -2.49 11.81
C PRO A 13 -17.19 -1.24 11.30
N LEU A 14 -17.49 -0.27 12.18
CA LEU A 14 -18.08 1.01 11.82
C LEU A 14 -16.96 1.96 11.38
N GLY A 15 -16.67 1.95 10.08
CA GLY A 15 -15.61 2.76 9.48
C GLY A 15 -15.23 2.23 8.11
N VAL A 16 -14.32 2.91 7.43
CA VAL A 16 -13.83 2.48 6.12
C VAL A 16 -12.73 1.44 6.29
N LEU A 17 -11.76 1.68 7.18
CA LEU A 17 -10.52 0.89 7.25
C LEU A 17 -10.75 -0.56 7.66
N PHE A 18 -11.72 -0.83 8.54
CA PHE A 18 -11.97 -2.13 9.15
C PHE A 18 -13.25 -2.80 8.65
N ALA A 19 -13.87 -2.26 7.60
CA ALA A 19 -15.13 -2.77 7.06
C ALA A 19 -15.01 -4.26 6.66
N GLY A 20 -15.83 -5.09 7.28
CA GLY A 20 -15.87 -6.54 7.02
C GLY A 20 -14.75 -7.35 7.67
N GLN A 21 -13.92 -6.74 8.51
CA GLN A 21 -12.86 -7.45 9.25
C GLN A 21 -13.34 -7.90 10.64
N PRO A 22 -12.71 -8.93 11.25
CA PRO A 22 -12.98 -9.31 12.63
C PRO A 22 -12.65 -8.18 13.61
N SER A 23 -13.44 -8.07 14.68
CA SER A 23 -13.26 -7.02 15.69
C SER A 23 -12.00 -7.22 16.53
N GLU A 24 -11.63 -8.45 16.86
CA GLU A 24 -10.39 -8.73 17.60
C GLU A 24 -9.26 -9.03 16.61
N GLN A 25 -8.17 -8.26 16.70
CA GLN A 25 -7.02 -8.39 15.82
C GLN A 25 -5.71 -8.29 16.59
N VAL A 26 -4.65 -8.84 16.01
CA VAL A 26 -3.28 -8.69 16.52
C VAL A 26 -2.53 -7.74 15.59
N VAL A 27 -1.96 -6.67 16.14
CA VAL A 27 -1.24 -5.64 15.38
C VAL A 27 0.17 -5.44 15.91
N TRP A 28 1.01 -4.77 15.11
CA TRP A 28 2.35 -4.36 15.51
C TRP A 28 2.40 -2.88 15.92
N MET A 29 2.14 -2.63 17.20
CA MET A 29 2.17 -1.28 17.79
C MET A 29 3.57 -0.68 17.78
N SER A 30 3.65 0.64 17.63
CA SER A 30 4.92 1.37 17.63
C SER A 30 4.73 2.83 18.05
N HIS A 31 4.23 3.04 19.27
CA HIS A 31 3.98 4.40 19.76
C HIS A 31 4.43 4.59 21.21
N ARG A 32 4.95 5.79 21.49
CA ARG A 32 5.22 6.24 22.86
C ARG A 32 4.05 7.03 23.42
N ASP A 33 3.56 7.95 22.61
CA ASP A 33 2.45 8.81 22.94
C ASP A 33 1.14 8.06 22.72
N VAL A 34 0.10 8.47 23.45
CA VAL A 34 -1.23 7.86 23.36
C VAL A 34 -2.22 8.96 23.10
N VAL A 35 -3.08 8.76 22.10
CA VAL A 35 -4.24 9.61 21.88
C VAL A 35 -5.27 9.30 22.97
N THR A 36 -5.55 10.27 23.84
CA THR A 36 -6.50 10.10 24.94
C THR A 36 -7.94 10.24 24.48
N ASP A 37 -8.20 11.17 23.56
CA ASP A 37 -9.49 11.45 22.94
C ASP A 37 -9.33 11.74 21.46
N ALA A 38 -10.29 11.30 20.65
CA ALA A 38 -10.31 11.63 19.23
C ALA A 38 -10.56 13.15 19.07
N PRO A 39 -9.89 13.84 18.12
CA PRO A 39 -10.15 15.25 17.88
C PRO A 39 -11.61 15.50 17.46
N PRO A 40 -12.17 16.71 17.67
CA PRO A 40 -13.49 17.06 17.15
C PRO A 40 -13.59 16.78 15.64
N GLY A 41 -14.69 16.15 15.20
CA GLY A 41 -14.87 15.72 13.82
C GLY A 41 -14.28 14.34 13.49
N PHE A 42 -13.66 13.66 14.46
CA PHE A 42 -13.15 12.31 14.30
C PHE A 42 -13.89 11.32 15.20
N ARG A 43 -13.97 10.08 14.73
CA ARG A 43 -14.51 8.94 15.48
C ARG A 43 -13.40 7.93 15.73
N SER A 44 -13.26 7.49 16.98
CA SER A 44 -12.39 6.36 17.31
C SER A 44 -12.92 5.08 16.67
N THR A 45 -12.03 4.34 16.00
CA THR A 45 -12.35 3.09 15.29
C THR A 45 -11.53 1.90 15.77
N ALA A 46 -10.61 2.08 16.72
CA ALA A 46 -9.96 0.98 17.41
C ALA A 46 -9.49 1.37 18.82
N SER A 47 -9.32 0.37 19.67
CA SER A 47 -8.75 0.48 21.01
C SER A 47 -7.85 -0.71 21.34
N SER A 48 -6.91 -0.53 22.26
CA SER A 48 -6.13 -1.60 22.91
C SER A 48 -6.47 -1.67 24.40
N PRO A 49 -6.01 -2.71 25.13
CA PRO A 49 -6.10 -2.73 26.59
C PRO A 49 -5.43 -1.53 27.28
N ALA A 50 -4.44 -0.90 26.63
CA ALA A 50 -3.67 0.22 27.20
C ALA A 50 -4.07 1.60 26.67
N ALA A 51 -4.85 1.69 25.58
CA ALA A 51 -5.23 2.94 24.93
C ALA A 51 -6.65 2.90 24.35
N ARG A 52 -7.46 3.93 24.64
CA ARG A 52 -8.86 4.03 24.17
C ARG A 52 -9.00 4.40 22.69
N VAL A 53 -8.00 5.08 22.15
CA VAL A 53 -7.98 5.51 20.74
C VAL A 53 -6.67 5.03 20.15
N THR A 54 -6.73 3.95 19.37
CA THR A 54 -5.59 3.40 18.62
C THR A 54 -5.76 3.51 17.12
N ALA A 55 -6.99 3.75 16.67
CA ALA A 55 -7.30 4.23 15.33
C ALA A 55 -8.47 5.21 15.37
N PHE A 56 -8.53 6.11 14.40
CA PHE A 56 -9.63 7.05 14.22
C PHE A 56 -9.80 7.43 12.75
N GLU A 57 -11.01 7.87 12.40
CA GLU A 57 -11.36 8.34 11.07
C GLU A 57 -12.13 9.66 11.15
N SER A 58 -11.91 10.57 10.21
CA SER A 58 -12.67 11.81 10.09
C SER A 58 -14.08 11.52 9.56
N LEU A 59 -15.07 12.26 10.05
CA LEU A 59 -16.45 12.17 9.58
C LEU A 59 -16.70 13.00 8.30
N ASP A 60 -15.84 13.99 8.04
CA ASP A 60 -16.05 15.00 7.00
C ASP A 60 -14.98 14.98 5.89
N ALA A 61 -13.89 14.22 6.07
CA ALA A 61 -12.75 14.18 5.15
C ALA A 61 -12.11 12.78 5.11
N PRO A 62 -11.37 12.42 4.04
CA PRO A 62 -10.66 11.14 3.95
C PRO A 62 -9.35 11.17 4.77
N LEU A 63 -9.49 11.41 6.08
CA LEU A 63 -8.38 11.45 7.03
C LEU A 63 -8.52 10.27 8.00
N PHE A 64 -7.45 9.51 8.11
CA PHE A 64 -7.40 8.27 8.88
C PHE A 64 -6.12 8.24 9.70
N GLY A 65 -6.18 7.63 10.88
CA GLY A 65 -5.03 7.43 11.75
C GLY A 65 -5.04 6.05 12.37
N VAL A 66 -3.88 5.42 12.44
CA VAL A 66 -3.61 4.17 13.18
C VAL A 66 -2.31 4.33 13.96
N GLN A 67 -2.21 3.74 15.15
CA GLN A 67 -1.01 3.79 16.00
C GLN A 67 -0.06 2.58 15.82
N TRP A 68 -0.33 1.73 14.83
CA TRP A 68 0.47 0.56 14.48
C TRP A 68 0.92 0.60 13.01
N HIS A 69 1.79 -0.33 12.64
CA HIS A 69 2.29 -0.49 11.27
C HIS A 69 1.44 -1.53 10.50
N PRO A 70 0.53 -1.12 9.60
CA PRO A 70 -0.23 -2.07 8.78
C PRO A 70 0.60 -2.76 7.70
N GLU A 71 1.76 -2.22 7.34
CA GLU A 71 2.63 -2.71 6.28
C GLU A 71 3.48 -3.93 6.67
N VAL A 72 3.58 -4.24 7.97
CA VAL A 72 4.41 -5.36 8.46
C VAL A 72 3.59 -6.63 8.59
N ALA A 73 4.21 -7.78 8.25
CA ALA A 73 3.57 -9.10 8.30
C ALA A 73 3.08 -9.52 9.70
N HIS A 74 3.53 -8.84 10.75
CA HIS A 74 3.09 -9.09 12.13
C HIS A 74 1.70 -8.51 12.44
N THR A 75 1.20 -7.61 11.59
CA THR A 75 -0.14 -7.03 11.70
C THR A 75 -1.14 -7.87 10.92
N ALA A 76 -2.08 -8.50 11.63
CA ALA A 76 -3.20 -9.17 11.00
C ALA A 76 -4.05 -8.15 10.23
N TYR A 77 -4.54 -8.55 9.05
CA TYR A 77 -5.38 -7.72 8.18
C TYR A 77 -4.75 -6.38 7.75
N GLY A 78 -3.41 -6.25 7.85
CA GLY A 78 -2.70 -5.02 7.50
C GLY A 78 -2.78 -4.68 6.02
N GLN A 79 -2.70 -5.69 5.14
CA GLN A 79 -2.86 -5.52 3.70
C GLN A 79 -4.28 -5.06 3.36
N GLU A 80 -5.29 -5.70 3.94
CA GLU A 80 -6.70 -5.35 3.75
C GLU A 80 -7.00 -3.93 4.23
N LEU A 81 -6.40 -3.50 5.34
CA LEU A 81 -6.49 -2.11 5.82
C LEU A 81 -5.93 -1.13 4.77
N LEU A 82 -4.75 -1.41 4.21
CA LEU A 82 -4.13 -0.57 3.18
C LEU A 82 -4.97 -0.53 1.90
N GLU A 83 -5.53 -1.65 1.48
CA GLU A 83 -6.42 -1.73 0.31
C GLU A 83 -7.70 -0.91 0.53
N ARG A 84 -8.33 -1.02 1.71
CA ARG A 84 -9.49 -0.20 2.08
C ARG A 84 -9.15 1.28 2.08
N PHE A 85 -8.00 1.66 2.64
CA PHE A 85 -7.54 3.04 2.61
C PHE A 85 -7.39 3.56 1.17
N LEU A 86 -6.70 2.81 0.30
CA LEU A 86 -6.44 3.24 -1.07
C LEU A 86 -7.72 3.33 -1.90
N TYR A 87 -8.53 2.28 -1.89
CA TYR A 87 -9.65 2.13 -2.82
C TYR A 87 -10.95 2.75 -2.29
N ASP A 88 -11.27 2.54 -1.02
CA ASP A 88 -12.53 3.02 -0.43
C ASP A 88 -12.37 4.37 0.28
N GLY A 89 -11.22 4.59 0.93
CA GLY A 89 -10.93 5.82 1.67
C GLY A 89 -10.48 6.98 0.79
N ALA A 90 -9.45 6.74 -0.03
CA ALA A 90 -8.86 7.73 -0.93
C ALA A 90 -9.50 7.73 -2.33
N GLY A 91 -10.30 6.71 -2.67
CA GLY A 91 -10.98 6.62 -3.97
C GLY A 91 -10.03 6.39 -5.15
N ILE A 92 -8.85 5.80 -4.90
CA ILE A 92 -7.87 5.52 -5.95
C ILE A 92 -8.34 4.31 -6.75
N GLU A 93 -8.30 4.39 -8.08
CA GLU A 93 -8.62 3.26 -8.93
C GLU A 93 -7.44 2.27 -8.98
N PRO A 94 -7.65 0.94 -8.91
CA PRO A 94 -6.61 -0.08 -9.00
C PRO A 94 -6.09 -0.25 -10.46
N SER A 95 -5.67 0.84 -11.10
CA SER A 95 -5.21 0.86 -12.48
C SER A 95 -3.72 0.49 -12.63
N TRP A 96 -2.96 0.46 -11.54
CA TRP A 96 -1.55 0.05 -11.52
C TRP A 96 -1.42 -1.47 -11.51
N THR A 97 -1.48 -2.07 -12.70
CA THR A 97 -1.44 -3.51 -12.90
C THR A 97 -0.21 -3.90 -13.71
N PRO A 98 0.28 -5.16 -13.63
CA PRO A 98 1.38 -5.60 -14.49
C PRO A 98 1.11 -5.38 -15.98
N ALA A 99 -0.14 -5.55 -16.43
CA ALA A 99 -0.53 -5.32 -17.82
C ALA A 99 -0.41 -3.83 -18.21
N SER A 100 -0.98 -2.92 -17.41
CA SER A 100 -0.88 -1.48 -17.72
C SER A 100 0.57 -0.98 -17.66
N ILE A 101 1.37 -1.47 -16.73
CA ILE A 101 2.81 -1.15 -16.66
C ILE A 101 3.54 -1.61 -17.93
N ILE A 102 3.27 -2.84 -18.41
CA ILE A 102 3.88 -3.36 -19.64
C ILE A 102 3.47 -2.50 -20.84
N GLU A 103 2.17 -2.23 -21.00
CA GLU A 103 1.64 -1.42 -22.10
C GLU A 103 2.23 0.00 -22.12
N GLU A 104 2.22 0.68 -20.97
CA GLU A 104 2.79 2.03 -20.82
C GLU A 104 4.31 2.03 -21.07
N SER A 105 5.03 1.05 -20.53
CA SER A 105 6.48 0.94 -20.71
C SER A 105 6.85 0.69 -22.16
N VAL A 106 6.16 -0.24 -22.84
CA VAL A 106 6.39 -0.55 -24.25
C VAL A 106 6.10 0.65 -25.14
N ALA A 107 4.99 1.36 -24.90
CA ALA A 107 4.65 2.57 -25.64
C ALA A 107 5.69 3.67 -25.45
N SER A 108 6.13 3.88 -24.20
CA SER A 108 7.16 4.86 -23.85
C SER A 108 8.50 4.55 -24.52
N ILE A 109 8.97 3.30 -24.43
CA ILE A 109 10.22 2.86 -25.06
C ILE A 109 10.15 3.04 -26.57
N ARG A 110 9.05 2.63 -27.22
CA ARG A 110 8.88 2.77 -28.67
C ARG A 110 8.92 4.23 -29.10
N ALA A 111 8.25 5.12 -28.37
CA ALA A 111 8.25 6.55 -28.63
C ALA A 111 9.64 7.17 -28.45
N GLN A 112 10.37 6.76 -27.42
CA GLN A 112 11.71 7.26 -27.12
C GLN A 112 12.78 6.76 -28.10
N VAL A 113 12.73 5.49 -28.50
CA VAL A 113 13.73 4.87 -29.39
C VAL A 113 13.48 5.26 -30.85
N GLY A 114 12.22 5.33 -31.28
CA GLY A 114 11.88 5.61 -32.67
C GLY A 114 12.53 4.60 -33.64
N ARG A 115 13.46 5.07 -34.47
CA ARG A 115 14.16 4.25 -35.48
C ARG A 115 15.60 3.90 -35.13
N HIS A 116 16.05 4.22 -33.92
CA HIS A 116 17.42 3.96 -33.50
C HIS A 116 17.61 2.48 -33.08
N HIS A 117 18.86 2.00 -33.19
CA HIS A 117 19.24 0.71 -32.61
C HIS A 117 19.58 0.88 -31.13
N VAL A 118 19.34 -0.16 -30.34
CA VAL A 118 19.54 -0.19 -28.89
C VAL A 118 20.42 -1.38 -28.53
N ILE A 119 21.31 -1.20 -27.55
CA ILE A 119 22.16 -2.26 -27.02
C ILE A 119 21.78 -2.51 -25.56
N CYS A 120 21.59 -3.76 -25.17
CA CYS A 120 21.31 -4.17 -23.79
C CYS A 120 22.38 -5.13 -23.29
N GLY A 121 23.17 -4.74 -22.28
CA GLY A 121 24.12 -5.66 -21.65
C GLY A 121 23.40 -6.71 -20.81
N LEU A 122 23.24 -7.93 -21.36
CA LEU A 122 22.58 -9.02 -20.64
C LEU A 122 23.53 -9.71 -19.66
N SER A 123 23.35 -9.46 -18.36
CA SER A 123 24.18 -10.08 -17.30
C SER A 123 23.65 -11.44 -16.85
N GLY A 124 22.40 -11.77 -17.19
CA GLY A 124 21.66 -12.94 -16.69
C GLY A 124 20.88 -12.68 -15.39
N GLY A 125 20.98 -11.47 -14.81
CA GLY A 125 20.15 -11.05 -13.68
C GLY A 125 18.73 -10.69 -14.12
N VAL A 126 17.77 -10.80 -13.19
CA VAL A 126 16.33 -10.55 -13.42
C VAL A 126 16.11 -9.17 -14.05
N ASP A 127 16.76 -8.13 -13.53
CA ASP A 127 16.59 -6.77 -14.03
C ASP A 127 17.01 -6.64 -15.50
N SER A 128 18.18 -7.19 -15.85
CA SER A 128 18.68 -7.15 -17.24
C SER A 128 17.81 -7.97 -18.19
N ALA A 129 17.26 -9.09 -17.72
CA ALA A 129 16.38 -9.94 -18.52
C ALA A 129 15.01 -9.29 -18.75
N VAL A 130 14.40 -8.70 -17.72
CA VAL A 130 13.12 -7.97 -17.85
C VAL A 130 13.29 -6.73 -18.70
N ALA A 131 14.39 -5.98 -18.53
CA ALA A 131 14.70 -4.83 -19.38
C ALA A 131 14.86 -5.24 -20.85
N ALA A 132 15.62 -6.30 -21.13
CA ALA A 132 15.78 -6.83 -22.49
C ALA A 132 14.44 -7.27 -23.09
N ALA A 133 13.59 -7.96 -22.30
CA ALA A 133 12.28 -8.41 -22.75
C ALA A 133 11.34 -7.23 -23.09
N LEU A 134 11.25 -6.22 -22.23
CA LEU A 134 10.42 -5.03 -22.46
C LEU A 134 10.89 -4.22 -23.68
N VAL A 135 12.20 -4.06 -23.85
CA VAL A 135 12.75 -3.35 -25.01
C VAL A 135 12.53 -4.16 -26.29
N HIS A 136 12.70 -5.49 -26.24
CA HIS A 136 12.43 -6.35 -27.39
C HIS A 136 10.96 -6.28 -27.83
N GLU A 137 10.02 -6.32 -26.88
CA GLU A 137 8.59 -6.15 -27.16
C GLU A 137 8.29 -4.78 -27.81
N ALA A 138 9.03 -3.74 -27.41
CA ALA A 138 8.85 -2.40 -27.94
C ALA A 138 9.37 -2.22 -29.37
N VAL A 139 10.59 -2.74 -29.66
CA VAL A 139 11.36 -2.37 -30.87
C VAL A 139 11.96 -3.55 -31.64
N GLY A 140 11.70 -4.80 -31.23
CA GLY A 140 12.06 -6.01 -31.95
C GLY A 140 13.54 -6.07 -32.36
N ASP A 141 13.78 -6.19 -33.67
CA ASP A 141 15.11 -6.34 -34.28
C ASP A 141 16.03 -5.10 -34.12
N GLN A 142 15.51 -3.98 -33.60
CA GLN A 142 16.35 -2.83 -33.27
C GLN A 142 17.23 -3.09 -32.04
N LEU A 143 16.90 -4.09 -31.22
CA LEU A 143 17.64 -4.48 -30.02
C LEU A 143 18.76 -5.48 -30.33
N THR A 144 19.95 -5.23 -29.78
CA THR A 144 21.05 -6.20 -29.68
C THR A 144 21.41 -6.43 -28.22
N CYS A 145 21.45 -7.69 -27.79
CA CYS A 145 21.83 -8.09 -26.44
C CYS A 145 23.21 -8.75 -26.41
#